data_AF-A0A660YVL6-F1
#
_entry.id   AF-A0A660YVL6-F1
#
_cell.length_a   1.000
_cell.length_b   1.000
_cell.length_c   1.000
_cell.angle_alpha   90.00
_cell.angle_beta   90.00
_cell.angle_gamma   90.00
#
_symmetry.space_group_name_H-M   'P 1'
#
loop_
_entity.id
_entity.type
_entity.pdbx_description
1 polymer ?
#
loop_
_entity_poly.entity_id
_entity_poly.type
_entity_poly.pdbx_seq_one_letter_code
_entity_poly.pdbx_strand_id
1 'polypeptide(L)'
;MEFLLSTSIGYILGSFPTAFLLVKIFRGIDITKTGSGNVGALNTIRTSKSKLIGISVLLIDAFKGALSVFILLLLFPETFIFSALALLFAVFAHCFNPWLGFKGGRGLAVVAGGGLIIFPYTVLIWVLLWVIFFLMKKNHHIANIAATIFTLLLLFNTVDIAMKYSIIKPESSSSLIVITAALLMIIFIKHIEPLKEIIEKYKTNRVIKND
;
A
#
# COMPACT_ATOMS: atom_id res chain seq x y z
N MET A 1 -9.85 4.08 -24.99
CA MET A 1 -8.90 2.94 -24.93
C MET A 1 -7.93 3.07 -23.76
N GLU A 2 -7.51 4.30 -23.47
CA GLU A 2 -6.54 4.77 -22.48
C GLU A 2 -6.90 4.33 -21.04
N PHE A 3 -8.17 4.47 -20.65
CA PHE A 3 -8.65 4.01 -19.34
C PHE A 3 -8.44 2.49 -19.16
N LEU A 4 -8.83 1.69 -20.15
CA LEU A 4 -8.66 0.24 -20.13
C LEU A 4 -7.18 -0.15 -20.12
N LEU A 5 -6.35 0.55 -20.89
CA LEU A 5 -4.91 0.32 -20.91
C LEU A 5 -4.29 0.64 -19.56
N SER A 6 -4.66 1.77 -18.94
CA SER A 6 -4.17 2.22 -17.63
C SER A 6 -4.48 1.19 -16.54
N THR A 7 -5.74 0.76 -16.46
CA THR A 7 -6.16 -0.21 -15.45
C THR A 7 -5.55 -1.58 -15.69
N SER A 8 -5.40 -2.01 -16.94
CA SER A 8 -4.78 -3.30 -17.31
C SER A 8 -3.30 -3.35 -16.96
N ILE A 9 -2.52 -2.32 -17.32
CA ILE A 9 -1.09 -2.22 -16.99
C ILE A 9 -0.89 -2.25 -15.48
N GLY A 10 -1.67 -1.43 -14.76
CA GLY A 10 -1.67 -1.42 -13.31
C GLY A 10 -1.95 -2.80 -12.72
N TYR A 11 -3.04 -3.42 -13.14
CA TYR A 11 -3.48 -4.71 -12.63
C TYR A 11 -2.43 -5.81 -12.88
N ILE A 12 -1.91 -5.91 -14.10
CA ILE A 12 -0.91 -6.93 -14.47
C ILE A 12 0.33 -6.80 -13.58
N LEU A 13 0.91 -5.60 -13.50
CA LEU A 13 2.12 -5.35 -12.70
C LEU A 13 1.87 -5.56 -11.21
N GLY A 14 0.75 -5.04 -10.68
CA GLY A 14 0.38 -5.19 -9.28
C GLY A 14 0.15 -6.64 -8.86
N SER A 15 -0.39 -7.45 -9.77
CA SER A 15 -0.68 -8.86 -9.54
C SER A 15 0.57 -9.72 -9.34
N PHE A 16 1.78 -9.24 -9.65
CA PHE A 16 2.99 -10.04 -9.46
C PHE A 16 3.19 -10.43 -7.97
N PRO A 17 3.16 -11.74 -7.61
CA PRO A 17 3.11 -12.21 -6.23
C PRO A 17 4.52 -12.30 -5.60
N THR A 18 5.21 -11.15 -5.52
CA THR A 18 6.61 -10.99 -5.11
C THR A 18 7.01 -11.81 -3.87
N ALA A 19 6.32 -11.60 -2.74
CA ALA A 19 6.66 -12.23 -1.47
C ALA A 19 6.47 -13.74 -1.48
N PHE A 20 5.41 -14.22 -2.15
CA PHE A 20 5.16 -15.64 -2.32
C PHE A 20 6.29 -16.31 -3.09
N LEU A 21 6.65 -15.74 -4.25
CA LEU A 21 7.72 -16.30 -5.09
C LEU A 21 9.06 -16.30 -4.37
N LEU A 22 9.48 -15.17 -3.80
CA LEU A 22 10.79 -15.08 -3.16
C LEU A 22 10.91 -16.01 -1.96
N VAL A 23 9.89 -16.09 -1.10
CA VAL A 23 9.94 -17.01 0.05
C VAL A 23 9.87 -18.47 -0.40
N LYS A 24 9.05 -18.79 -1.40
CA LYS A 24 8.95 -20.15 -1.93
C LYS A 24 10.26 -20.61 -2.55
N ILE A 25 10.90 -19.77 -3.36
CA ILE A 25 12.16 -20.08 -4.05
C ILE A 25 13.33 -20.22 -3.06
N PHE A 26 13.53 -19.23 -2.18
CA PHE A 26 14.73 -19.20 -1.33
C PHE A 26 14.60 -20.01 -0.04
N ARG A 27 13.37 -20.35 0.39
CA ARG A 27 13.12 -21.06 1.66
C ARG A 27 12.21 -22.27 1.54
N GLY A 28 11.57 -22.52 0.40
CA GLY A 28 10.60 -23.62 0.23
C GLY A 28 9.26 -23.40 0.93
N ILE A 29 9.10 -22.30 1.67
CA ILE A 29 7.95 -22.04 2.54
C ILE A 29 6.81 -21.39 1.75
N ASP A 30 5.58 -21.83 2.03
CA ASP A 30 4.37 -21.12 1.61
C ASP A 30 4.06 -20.00 2.62
N ILE A 31 4.35 -18.75 2.24
CA ILE A 31 4.10 -17.58 3.09
C ILE A 31 2.60 -17.33 3.37
N THR A 32 1.70 -17.83 2.51
CA THR A 32 0.25 -17.65 2.70
C THR A 32 -0.31 -18.49 3.85
N LYS A 33 0.46 -19.51 4.29
CA LYS A 33 0.12 -20.44 5.37
C LYS A 33 0.97 -20.24 6.63
N THR A 34 1.81 -19.21 6.69
CA THR A 34 2.78 -19.03 7.77
C THR A 34 2.83 -17.60 8.28
N GLY A 35 3.18 -17.44 9.56
CA GLY A 35 3.18 -16.15 10.23
C GLY A 35 1.78 -15.55 10.23
N SER A 36 1.63 -14.33 9.72
CA SER A 36 0.32 -13.67 9.59
C SER A 36 -0.42 -14.03 8.30
N GLY A 37 0.11 -14.93 7.46
CA GLY A 37 -0.42 -15.23 6.12
C GLY A 37 -0.31 -14.10 5.09
N ASN A 38 0.17 -12.91 5.48
CA ASN A 38 0.25 -11.75 4.61
C ASN A 38 1.49 -11.82 3.70
N VAL A 39 1.31 -11.52 2.41
CA VAL A 39 2.38 -11.52 1.39
C VAL A 39 3.08 -10.16 1.30
N GLY A 40 3.63 -9.70 2.42
CA GLY A 40 4.36 -8.43 2.50
C GLY A 40 5.71 -8.56 3.20
N ALA A 41 6.51 -7.50 3.15
CA ALA A 41 7.89 -7.48 3.65
C ALA A 41 8.02 -7.92 5.12
N LEU A 42 7.19 -7.41 6.03
CA LEU A 42 7.32 -7.73 7.46
C LEU A 42 7.08 -9.22 7.76
N ASN A 43 6.05 -9.82 7.16
CA ASN A 43 5.80 -11.25 7.32
C ASN A 43 6.90 -12.06 6.61
N THR A 44 7.39 -11.58 5.47
CA THR A 44 8.54 -12.17 4.78
C THR A 44 9.77 -12.26 5.69
N ILE A 45 10.12 -11.18 6.40
CA ILE A 45 11.26 -11.20 7.35
C ILE A 45 11.03 -12.23 8.46
N ARG A 46 9.82 -12.27 9.03
CA ARG A 46 9.47 -13.19 10.12
C ARG A 46 9.48 -14.65 9.69
N THR A 47 8.85 -14.96 8.57
CA THR A 47 8.72 -16.32 8.02
C THR A 47 10.04 -16.84 7.45
N SER A 48 10.74 -16.04 6.64
CA SER A 48 11.99 -16.46 5.99
C SER A 48 13.23 -16.35 6.89
N LYS A 49 13.09 -15.69 8.05
CA LYS A 49 14.19 -15.29 8.93
C LYS A 49 15.30 -14.51 8.20
N SER A 50 14.95 -13.79 7.14
CA SER A 50 15.90 -13.05 6.30
C SER A 50 15.44 -11.61 6.08
N LYS A 51 16.23 -10.66 6.61
CA LYS A 51 16.05 -9.24 6.34
C LYS A 51 16.24 -8.92 4.86
N LEU A 52 17.21 -9.55 4.20
CA LEU A 52 17.49 -9.34 2.78
C LEU A 52 16.26 -9.68 1.93
N ILE A 53 15.66 -10.86 2.10
CA ILE A 53 14.47 -11.27 1.34
C ILE A 53 13.31 -10.30 1.59
N GLY A 54 13.10 -9.89 2.85
CA GLY A 54 12.06 -8.91 3.18
C GLY A 54 12.27 -7.53 2.54
N ILE A 55 13.51 -7.04 2.53
CA ILE A 55 13.85 -5.78 1.87
C ILE A 55 13.67 -5.90 0.35
N SER A 56 14.09 -7.02 -0.26
CA SER A 56 13.84 -7.27 -1.68
C SER A 56 12.35 -7.25 -2.02
N VAL A 57 11.50 -7.87 -1.20
CA VAL A 57 10.03 -7.79 -1.37
C VAL A 57 9.56 -6.34 -1.32
N LEU A 58 10.00 -5.56 -0.32
CA LEU A 58 9.63 -4.15 -0.19
C LEU A 58 10.01 -3.34 -1.43
N LEU A 59 11.25 -3.50 -1.90
CA LEU A 59 11.77 -2.77 -3.05
C LEU A 59 11.08 -3.16 -4.34
N ILE A 60 10.84 -4.45 -4.58
CA ILE A 60 10.15 -4.91 -5.80
C ILE A 60 8.67 -4.51 -5.77
N ASP A 61 8.00 -4.56 -4.61
CA ASP A 61 6.61 -4.11 -4.49
C ASP A 61 6.49 -2.57 -4.65
N ALA A 62 7.47 -1.79 -4.19
CA ALA A 62 7.52 -0.36 -4.52
C ALA A 62 7.81 -0.14 -6.00
N PHE A 63 8.77 -0.88 -6.56
CA PHE A 63 9.16 -0.77 -7.96
C PHE A 63 8.00 -1.07 -8.91
N LYS A 64 7.18 -2.10 -8.67
CA LYS A 64 6.02 -2.37 -9.55
C LYS A 64 4.97 -1.26 -9.52
N GLY A 65 4.79 -0.59 -8.37
CA GLY A 65 3.93 0.58 -8.27
C GLY A 65 4.51 1.80 -8.99
N ALA A 66 5.83 2.01 -8.89
CA ALA A 66 6.54 3.02 -9.65
C ALA A 66 6.47 2.74 -11.17
N LEU A 67 6.69 1.50 -11.56
CA LEU A 67 6.69 1.05 -12.96
C LEU A 67 5.32 1.19 -13.60
N SER A 68 4.23 0.89 -12.87
CA SER A 68 2.88 1.07 -13.41
C SER A 68 2.60 2.54 -13.73
N VAL A 69 3.03 3.46 -12.88
CA VAL A 69 2.92 4.90 -13.13
C VAL A 69 3.83 5.33 -14.28
N PHE A 70 5.09 4.89 -14.25
CA PHE A 70 6.10 5.32 -15.22
C PHE A 70 5.74 4.93 -16.66
N ILE A 71 5.19 3.74 -16.87
CA ILE A 71 4.72 3.33 -18.21
C ILE A 71 3.62 4.26 -18.72
N LEU A 72 2.66 4.63 -17.86
CA LEU A 72 1.57 5.51 -18.28
C LEU A 72 2.04 6.96 -18.51
N LEU A 73 3.06 7.41 -17.78
CA LEU A 73 3.74 8.68 -18.07
C LEU A 73 4.40 8.72 -19.45
N LEU A 74 4.97 7.60 -19.90
CA LEU A 74 5.58 7.51 -21.24
C LEU A 74 4.53 7.49 -22.36
N LEU A 75 3.39 6.85 -22.11
CA LEU A 75 2.32 6.71 -23.10
C LEU A 75 1.42 7.96 -23.19
N PHE A 76 1.14 8.55 -22.03
CA PHE A 76 0.22 9.68 -21.89
C PHE A 76 0.84 10.72 -20.95
N PRO A 77 1.84 11.47 -21.44
CA PRO A 77 2.48 12.50 -20.64
C PRO A 77 1.44 13.53 -20.18
N GLU A 78 1.65 14.07 -18.99
CA GLU A 78 0.83 15.13 -18.37
C GLU A 78 -0.61 14.75 -17.96
N THR A 79 -1.12 13.56 -18.31
CA THR A 79 -2.47 13.13 -17.90
C THR A 79 -2.43 12.39 -16.57
N PHE A 80 -2.75 13.09 -15.49
CA PHE A 80 -2.77 12.55 -14.12
C PHE A 80 -3.66 11.33 -13.99
N ILE A 81 -4.89 11.38 -14.51
CA ILE A 81 -5.88 10.34 -14.23
C ILE A 81 -5.46 8.95 -14.73
N PHE A 82 -4.72 8.86 -15.83
CA PHE A 82 -4.25 7.58 -16.39
C PHE A 82 -3.17 6.94 -15.51
N SER A 83 -2.18 7.73 -15.10
CA SER A 83 -1.13 7.30 -14.18
C SER A 83 -1.70 6.92 -12.80
N ALA A 84 -2.65 7.72 -12.30
CA ALA A 84 -3.35 7.48 -11.05
C ALA A 84 -4.17 6.18 -11.07
N LEU A 85 -4.88 5.89 -12.16
CA LEU A 85 -5.64 4.65 -12.31
C LEU A 85 -4.73 3.42 -12.42
N ALA A 86 -3.60 3.53 -13.11
CA ALA A 86 -2.60 2.46 -13.15
C ALA A 86 -2.05 2.15 -11.74
N LEU A 87 -1.77 3.17 -10.93
CA LEU A 87 -1.38 2.98 -9.54
C LEU A 87 -2.50 2.33 -8.72
N LEU A 88 -3.74 2.83 -8.84
CA LEU A 88 -4.89 2.30 -8.13
C LEU A 88 -5.11 0.81 -8.41
N PHE A 89 -5.06 0.42 -9.68
CA PHE A 89 -5.22 -0.99 -10.06
C PHE A 89 -4.01 -1.85 -9.70
N ALA A 90 -2.80 -1.30 -9.68
CA ALA A 90 -1.63 -2.01 -9.16
C ALA A 90 -1.76 -2.32 -7.67
N VAL A 91 -2.26 -1.37 -6.89
CA VAL A 91 -2.52 -1.55 -5.46
C VAL A 91 -3.67 -2.53 -5.25
N PHE A 92 -4.75 -2.40 -6.03
CA PHE A 92 -5.88 -3.31 -5.99
C PHE A 92 -5.44 -4.76 -6.26
N ALA A 93 -4.73 -5.01 -7.36
CA ALA A 93 -4.24 -6.34 -7.72
C ALA A 93 -3.19 -6.88 -6.75
N HIS A 94 -2.37 -6.02 -6.13
CA HIS A 94 -1.46 -6.47 -5.08
C HIS A 94 -2.20 -6.89 -3.80
N CYS A 95 -3.27 -6.19 -3.43
CA CYS A 95 -4.06 -6.45 -2.23
C CYS A 95 -5.04 -7.62 -2.37
N PHE A 96 -5.61 -7.77 -3.57
CA PHE A 96 -6.55 -8.80 -3.98
C PHE A 96 -5.94 -9.63 -5.12
N ASN A 97 -4.86 -10.33 -4.79
CA ASN A 97 -4.01 -10.97 -5.79
C ASN A 97 -4.69 -12.20 -6.42
N PRO A 98 -4.90 -12.24 -7.75
CA PRO A 98 -5.65 -13.31 -8.41
C PRO A 98 -4.93 -14.68 -8.31
N TRP A 99 -3.60 -14.69 -8.26
CA TRP A 99 -2.79 -15.90 -8.17
C TRP A 99 -2.82 -16.54 -6.78
N LEU A 100 -3.28 -15.79 -5.78
CA LEU A 100 -3.28 -16.18 -4.38
C LEU A 100 -4.70 -16.26 -3.80
N GLY A 101 -5.69 -16.57 -4.65
CA GLY A 101 -7.10 -16.66 -4.24
C GLY A 101 -7.64 -15.35 -3.68
N PHE A 102 -7.23 -14.22 -4.27
CA PHE A 102 -7.54 -12.85 -3.83
C PHE A 102 -7.03 -12.48 -2.42
N LYS A 103 -6.09 -13.27 -1.87
CA LYS A 103 -5.40 -12.98 -0.62
C LYS A 103 -4.01 -12.40 -0.90
N GLY A 104 -3.97 -11.08 -1.09
CA GLY A 104 -2.74 -10.33 -1.36
C GLY A 104 -2.17 -9.59 -0.15
N GLY A 105 -1.24 -8.68 -0.43
CA GLY A 105 -0.56 -7.85 0.57
C GLY A 105 -1.40 -6.65 1.00
N ARG A 106 -0.78 -5.62 1.58
CA ARG A 106 -1.50 -4.43 2.10
C ARG A 106 -1.28 -3.15 1.31
N GLY A 107 -0.54 -3.20 0.22
CA GLY A 107 -0.47 -2.11 -0.77
C GLY A 107 0.43 -0.93 -0.41
N LEU A 108 0.89 -0.78 0.85
CA LEU A 108 1.68 0.38 1.28
C LEU A 108 2.94 0.62 0.44
N ALA A 109 3.71 -0.43 0.14
CA ALA A 109 4.91 -0.31 -0.69
C ALA A 109 4.58 0.12 -2.12
N VAL A 110 3.54 -0.48 -2.70
CA VAL A 110 3.07 -0.17 -4.06
C VAL A 110 2.61 1.28 -4.16
N VAL A 111 1.83 1.76 -3.18
CA VAL A 111 1.41 3.18 -3.08
C VAL A 111 2.61 4.09 -2.92
N ALA A 112 3.57 3.75 -2.05
CA ALA A 112 4.76 4.59 -1.87
C ALA A 112 5.55 4.72 -3.17
N GLY A 113 5.79 3.62 -3.89
CA GLY A 113 6.56 3.63 -5.14
C GLY A 113 5.92 4.48 -6.23
N GLY A 114 4.64 4.25 -6.55
CA GLY A 114 3.95 5.04 -7.58
C GLY A 114 3.58 6.45 -7.10
N GLY A 115 3.16 6.59 -5.86
CA GLY A 115 2.73 7.85 -5.28
C GLY A 115 3.85 8.88 -5.16
N LEU A 116 5.11 8.44 -4.95
CA LEU A 116 6.26 9.35 -4.99
C LEU A 116 6.51 9.95 -6.38
N ILE A 117 6.08 9.29 -7.45
CA ILE A 117 6.19 9.80 -8.82
C ILE A 117 5.04 10.76 -9.15
N ILE A 118 3.85 10.56 -8.57
CA ILE A 118 2.66 11.36 -8.90
C ILE A 118 2.47 12.52 -7.91
N PHE A 119 2.32 12.21 -6.63
CA PHE A 119 1.90 13.11 -5.55
C PHE A 119 2.81 12.97 -4.31
N PRO A 120 4.12 13.26 -4.43
CA PRO A 120 5.09 13.01 -3.35
C PRO A 120 4.72 13.70 -2.04
N TYR A 121 4.13 14.89 -2.09
CA TYR A 121 3.64 15.60 -0.89
C TYR A 121 2.71 14.72 -0.05
N THR A 122 1.70 14.11 -0.66
CA THR A 122 0.72 13.26 0.04
C THR A 122 1.38 12.02 0.65
N VAL A 123 2.34 11.40 -0.05
CA VAL A 123 3.10 10.26 0.47
C VAL A 123 3.96 10.67 1.67
N LEU A 124 4.64 11.81 1.59
CA LEU A 124 5.48 12.32 2.68
C LEU A 124 4.66 12.69 3.92
N ILE A 125 3.47 13.28 3.74
CA ILE A 125 2.53 13.52 4.85
C ILE A 125 2.09 12.20 5.48
N TRP A 126 1.75 11.19 4.67
CA TRP A 126 1.38 9.87 5.20
C TRP A 126 2.53 9.25 6.01
N VAL A 127 3.77 9.31 5.50
CA VAL A 127 4.96 8.80 6.21
C VAL A 127 5.20 9.56 7.50
N LEU A 128 5.09 10.89 7.49
CA LEU A 128 5.26 11.72 8.68
C LEU A 128 4.24 11.35 9.76
N LEU A 129 2.95 11.26 9.40
CA LEU A 129 1.90 10.84 10.31
C LEU A 129 2.15 9.42 10.83
N TRP A 130 2.56 8.51 9.95
CA TRP A 130 2.90 7.15 10.33
C TRP A 130 4.00 7.12 11.38
N VAL A 131 5.08 7.88 11.19
CA VAL A 131 6.18 7.98 12.15
C VAL A 131 5.67 8.51 13.49
N ILE A 132 4.88 9.58 13.50
CA ILE A 132 4.31 10.17 14.72
C ILE A 132 3.49 9.12 15.49
N PHE A 133 2.52 8.48 14.83
CA PHE A 133 1.66 7.49 15.48
C PHE A 133 2.42 6.22 15.88
N PHE A 134 3.43 5.82 15.10
CA PHE A 134 4.31 4.72 15.45
C PHE A 134 5.14 5.04 16.70
N LEU A 135 5.67 6.26 16.84
CA LEU A 135 6.43 6.65 18.02
C LEU A 135 5.53 6.70 19.27
N MET A 136 4.28 7.14 19.15
CA MET A 136 3.31 7.20 20.26
C MET A 136 2.83 5.83 20.73
N LYS A 137 2.60 4.88 19.81
CA LYS A 137 1.95 3.59 20.13
C LYS A 137 2.86 2.37 20.00
N LYS A 138 4.04 2.53 19.39
CA LYS A 138 5.01 1.46 19.08
C LYS A 138 4.38 0.25 18.38
N ASN A 139 3.32 0.48 17.61
CA ASN A 139 2.57 -0.56 16.90
C ASN A 139 2.33 -0.13 15.44
N HIS A 140 2.84 -0.93 14.50
CA HIS A 140 2.77 -0.60 13.07
C HIS A 140 1.33 -0.59 12.53
N HIS A 141 0.45 -1.45 13.04
CA HIS A 141 -0.93 -1.52 12.56
C HIS A 141 -1.73 -0.29 12.97
N ILE A 142 -1.57 0.16 14.23
CA ILE A 142 -2.20 1.40 14.71
C ILE A 142 -1.67 2.59 13.93
N ALA A 143 -0.36 2.65 13.71
CA ALA A 143 0.27 3.71 12.91
C ALA A 143 -0.25 3.75 11.47
N ASN A 144 -0.39 2.59 10.81
CA ASN A 144 -0.91 2.51 9.45
C ASN A 144 -2.35 3.05 9.35
N ILE A 145 -3.22 2.64 10.26
CA ILE A 145 -4.63 3.06 10.25
C ILE A 145 -4.76 4.56 10.56
N ALA A 146 -4.08 5.02 11.61
CA ALA A 146 -4.11 6.43 11.98
C ALA A 146 -3.54 7.31 10.86
N ALA A 147 -2.37 6.97 10.30
CA ALA A 147 -1.81 7.70 9.17
C ALA A 147 -2.77 7.74 7.96
N THR A 148 -3.42 6.61 7.64
CA THR A 148 -4.38 6.52 6.53
C THR A 148 -5.58 7.45 6.73
N ILE A 149 -6.19 7.45 7.93
CA ILE A 149 -7.34 8.31 8.23
C ILE A 149 -6.93 9.79 8.24
N PHE A 150 -5.88 10.12 8.99
CA PHE A 150 -5.47 11.51 9.16
C PHE A 150 -4.90 12.11 7.87
N THR A 151 -4.26 11.32 6.99
CA THR A 151 -3.83 11.81 5.67
C THR A 151 -5.02 12.26 4.83
N LEU A 152 -6.11 11.47 4.82
CA LEU A 152 -7.30 11.82 4.05
C LEU A 152 -7.96 13.10 4.61
N LEU A 153 -8.08 13.21 5.94
CA LEU A 153 -8.62 14.41 6.60
C LEU A 153 -7.78 15.66 6.33
N LEU A 154 -6.45 15.54 6.39
CA LEU A 154 -5.55 16.64 6.08
C LEU A 154 -5.65 17.04 4.60
N LEU A 155 -5.74 16.08 3.69
CA LEU A 155 -5.82 16.35 2.25
C LEU A 155 -7.02 17.24 1.90
N PHE A 156 -8.18 17.07 2.54
CA PHE A 156 -9.33 17.96 2.33
C PHE A 156 -9.02 19.43 2.65
N ASN A 157 -8.13 19.69 3.59
CA ASN A 157 -7.74 21.03 4.02
C ASN A 157 -6.47 21.54 3.30
N THR A 158 -5.70 20.66 2.67
CA THR A 158 -4.41 20.98 2.03
C THR A 158 -4.38 20.63 0.54
N VAL A 159 -5.54 20.44 -0.10
CA VAL A 159 -5.63 19.97 -1.50
C VAL A 159 -4.88 20.89 -2.47
N ASP A 160 -4.95 22.21 -2.26
CA ASP A 160 -4.24 23.18 -3.11
C ASP A 160 -2.71 23.02 -3.01
N ILE A 161 -2.22 22.78 -1.79
CA ILE A 161 -0.80 22.49 -1.54
C ILE A 161 -0.42 21.16 -2.18
N ALA A 162 -1.26 20.13 -2.03
CA ALA A 162 -1.02 18.81 -2.60
C ALA A 162 -0.99 18.85 -4.14
N MET A 163 -1.88 19.61 -4.79
CA MET A 163 -1.87 19.84 -6.23
C MET A 163 -0.62 20.63 -6.66
N LYS A 164 -0.25 21.68 -5.92
CA LYS A 164 0.95 22.49 -6.18
C LYS A 164 2.23 21.65 -6.16
N TYR A 165 2.34 20.69 -5.24
CA TYR A 165 3.51 19.81 -5.09
C TYR A 165 3.34 18.42 -5.72
N SER A 166 2.28 18.18 -6.49
CA SER A 166 2.20 17.00 -7.35
C SER A 166 3.12 17.19 -8.56
N ILE A 167 3.87 16.14 -8.92
CA ILE A 167 4.75 16.10 -10.09
C ILE A 167 3.90 16.06 -11.35
N ILE A 168 2.87 15.21 -11.36
CA ILE A 168 1.84 15.20 -12.40
C ILE A 168 0.66 16.01 -11.90
N LYS A 169 0.27 17.07 -12.63
CA LYS A 169 -0.79 17.96 -12.19
C LYS A 169 -2.15 17.29 -12.30
N PRO A 170 -2.90 17.11 -11.19
CA PRO A 170 -4.27 16.63 -11.25
C PRO A 170 -5.14 17.61 -12.03
N GLU A 171 -6.08 17.10 -12.82
CA GLU A 171 -6.98 17.90 -13.63
C GLU A 171 -7.97 18.70 -12.76
N SER A 172 -8.21 18.22 -11.53
CA SER A 172 -9.06 18.89 -10.53
C SER A 172 -8.72 18.44 -9.11
N SER A 173 -9.08 19.26 -8.10
CA SER A 173 -9.00 18.88 -6.68
C SER A 173 -9.78 17.59 -6.40
N SER A 174 -10.94 17.42 -7.05
CA SER A 174 -11.76 16.22 -6.94
C SER A 174 -11.04 14.97 -7.44
N SER A 175 -10.32 15.04 -8.57
CA SER A 175 -9.57 13.89 -9.10
C SER A 175 -8.50 13.40 -8.11
N LEU A 176 -7.74 14.33 -7.51
CA LEU A 176 -6.71 14.00 -6.52
C LEU A 176 -7.33 13.39 -5.25
N ILE A 177 -8.40 13.99 -4.74
CA ILE A 177 -9.11 13.51 -3.54
C ILE A 177 -9.69 12.12 -3.78
N VAL A 178 -10.39 11.90 -4.90
CA VAL A 178 -11.04 10.62 -5.22
C VAL A 178 -10.01 9.50 -5.37
N ILE A 179 -8.93 9.74 -6.13
CA ILE A 179 -7.86 8.74 -6.30
C ILE A 179 -7.20 8.42 -4.95
N THR A 180 -6.86 9.45 -4.17
CA THR A 180 -6.20 9.25 -2.88
C THR A 180 -7.13 8.52 -1.91
N ALA A 181 -8.41 8.90 -1.85
CA ALA A 181 -9.41 8.24 -1.03
C ALA A 181 -9.57 6.77 -1.43
N ALA A 182 -9.61 6.44 -2.73
CA ALA A 182 -9.69 5.07 -3.21
C ALA A 182 -8.47 4.23 -2.80
N LEU A 183 -7.25 4.77 -2.94
CA LEU A 183 -6.01 4.11 -2.51
C LEU A 183 -6.00 3.86 -1.00
N LEU A 184 -6.33 4.89 -0.21
CA LEU A 184 -6.38 4.82 1.25
C LEU A 184 -7.50 3.90 1.74
N MET A 185 -8.63 3.83 1.04
CA MET A 185 -9.71 2.89 1.34
C MET A 185 -9.25 1.44 1.17
N ILE A 186 -8.54 1.10 0.09
CA ILE A 186 -7.98 -0.24 -0.11
C ILE A 186 -7.00 -0.57 1.04
N ILE A 187 -6.11 0.35 1.38
CA ILE A 187 -5.17 0.18 2.50
C ILE A 187 -5.92 -0.03 3.81
N PHE A 188 -6.94 0.77 4.08
CA PHE A 188 -7.75 0.71 5.29
C PHE A 188 -8.41 -0.65 5.44
N ILE A 189 -9.08 -1.13 4.38
CA ILE A 189 -9.74 -2.45 4.34
C ILE A 189 -8.74 -3.56 4.70
N LYS A 190 -7.54 -3.53 4.10
CA LYS A 190 -6.49 -4.54 4.38
C LYS A 190 -5.86 -4.46 5.78
N HIS A 191 -6.19 -3.42 6.56
CA HIS A 191 -5.75 -3.27 7.94
C HIS A 191 -6.85 -3.52 8.98
N ILE A 192 -8.10 -3.75 8.57
CA ILE A 192 -9.21 -4.07 9.49
C ILE A 192 -8.94 -5.39 10.23
N GLU A 193 -8.62 -6.47 9.53
CA GLU A 193 -8.33 -7.78 10.14
C GLU A 193 -7.20 -7.71 11.19
N PRO A 194 -6.02 -7.15 10.87
CA PRO A 194 -4.96 -6.99 11.87
C PRO A 194 -5.34 -6.12 13.07
N LEU A 195 -6.23 -5.13 12.89
CA LEU A 195 -6.73 -4.34 14.00
C LEU A 195 -7.64 -5.16 14.91
N LYS A 196 -8.52 -5.99 14.34
CA LYS A 196 -9.37 -6.92 15.11
C LYS A 196 -8.52 -7.85 15.98
N GLU A 197 -7.47 -8.44 15.42
CA GLU A 197 -6.53 -9.31 16.16
C GLU A 197 -5.91 -8.59 17.37
N ILE A 198 -5.53 -7.31 17.22
CA ILE A 198 -4.96 -6.51 18.32
C ILE A 198 -6.00 -6.26 19.42
N ILE A 199 -7.23 -5.93 19.03
CA ILE A 199 -8.32 -5.66 19.97
C ILE A 199 -8.68 -6.92 20.75
N GLU A 200 -8.76 -8.07 20.09
CA GLU A 200 -9.03 -9.36 20.73
C GLU A 200 -7.93 -9.70 21.74
N LYS A 201 -6.66 -9.59 21.35
CA LYS A 201 -5.53 -9.82 22.26
C LYS A 201 -5.56 -8.90 23.48
N TYR A 202 -5.97 -7.64 23.32
CA TYR A 202 -6.12 -6.71 24.43
C TYR A 202 -7.25 -7.14 25.39
N LYS A 203 -8.40 -7.60 24.86
CA LYS A 203 -9.51 -8.11 25.66
C LYS A 203 -9.09 -9.34 26.47
N THR A 204 -8.44 -10.33 25.84
CA THR A 204 -7.98 -11.55 26.52
C THR A 204 -7.00 -11.23 27.66
N ASN A 205 -6.02 -10.36 27.41
CA ASN A 205 -5.05 -9.97 28.44
C ASN A 205 -5.67 -9.20 29.61
N ARG A 206 -6.79 -8.51 29.39
CA ARG A 206 -7.51 -7.80 30.46
C ARG A 206 -8.31 -8.76 31.33
N VAL A 207 -8.89 -9.82 30.75
CA VAL A 207 -9.57 -10.88 31.50
C VAL A 207 -8.58 -11.59 32.42
N ILE A 208 -7.43 -12.03 31.88
CA ILE A 208 -6.38 -12.73 32.66
C ILE A 208 -5.83 -11.88 33.82
N LYS A 209 -5.83 -10.55 33.71
CA LYS A 209 -5.37 -9.66 34.78
C LYS A 209 -6.41 -9.40 35.88
N ASN A 210 -7.66 -9.73 35.62
CA ASN A 210 -8.79 -9.51 36.53
C ASN A 210 -9.23 -10.81 37.24
N ASP A 211 -8.67 -11.95 36.86
CA ASP A 211 -8.79 -13.26 37.52
C ASP A 211 -7.58 -13.53 38.41
#